data_AF-K1TG83-F1
#
_entry.id   AF-K1TG83-F1
#
_cell.length_a   1.000
_cell.length_b   1.000
_cell.length_c   1.000
_cell.angle_alpha   90.00
_cell.angle_beta   90.00
_cell.angle_gamma   90.00
#
_symmetry.space_group_name_H-M   'P 1'
#
loop_
_entity.id
_entity.type
_entity.pdbx_description
1 polymer ?
#
loop_
_entity_poly.entity_id
_entity_poly.type
_entity_poly.pdbx_seq_one_letter_code
_entity_poly.pdbx_strand_id
1 'polypeptide(L)'
;MLREISKYAEAVDAAVVSENKGHYYTSCFIERNGKFVYINHSADVRMDDGIKIELGSFMIRTARHAKDYTGGNNQYCDMLQLQSMIDKLLS
;
A
#
# COMPACT_ATOMS: atom_id res chain seq x y z
N MET A 1 -8.41 1.09 9.09
CA MET A 1 -7.39 1.21 8.05
C MET A 1 -7.75 0.39 6.81
N LEU A 2 -7.77 -0.95 6.87
CA LEU A 2 -8.03 -1.78 5.69
C LEU A 2 -9.35 -1.43 4.96
N ARG A 3 -10.43 -1.17 5.70
CA ARG A 3 -11.71 -0.71 5.13
C ARG A 3 -11.58 0.55 4.26
N GLU A 4 -10.74 1.51 4.65
CA GLU A 4 -10.52 2.72 3.84
C GLU A 4 -9.65 2.41 2.62
N ILE A 5 -8.64 1.56 2.76
CA ILE A 5 -7.82 1.09 1.63
C ILE A 5 -8.71 0.39 0.59
N SER A 6 -9.64 -0.47 1.03
CA SER A 6 -10.60 -1.14 0.14
C SER A 6 -11.46 -0.16 -0.63
N LYS A 7 -12.00 0.89 0.02
CA LYS A 7 -12.77 1.93 -0.68
C LYS A 7 -11.94 2.64 -1.76
N TYR A 8 -10.68 2.97 -1.46
CA TYR A 8 -9.81 3.62 -2.45
C TYR A 8 -9.43 2.69 -3.61
N ALA A 9 -9.26 1.40 -3.34
CA ALA A 9 -9.05 0.40 -4.40
C ALA A 9 -10.29 0.27 -5.29
N GLU A 10 -11.48 0.14 -4.69
CA GLU A 10 -12.76 0.06 -5.41
C GLU A 10 -12.99 1.30 -6.28
N ALA A 11 -12.62 2.49 -5.79
CA ALA A 11 -12.76 3.75 -6.53
C ALA A 11 -11.90 3.84 -7.80
N VAL A 12 -10.96 2.90 -8.02
CA VAL A 12 -10.07 2.85 -9.19
C VAL A 12 -10.17 1.51 -9.93
N ASP A 13 -11.32 0.83 -9.78
CA ASP A 13 -11.63 -0.48 -10.37
C ASP A 13 -10.59 -1.57 -10.01
N ALA A 14 -10.10 -1.53 -8.78
CA ALA A 14 -9.16 -2.48 -8.22
C ALA A 14 -9.74 -3.18 -6.98
N ALA A 15 -9.16 -4.32 -6.60
CA ALA A 15 -9.61 -5.11 -5.45
C ALA A 15 -8.46 -5.45 -4.51
N VAL A 16 -8.72 -5.44 -3.21
CA VAL A 16 -7.80 -6.04 -2.23
C VAL A 16 -7.88 -7.56 -2.36
N VAL A 17 -6.76 -8.20 -2.69
CA VAL A 17 -6.68 -9.65 -2.95
C VAL A 17 -5.94 -10.44 -1.88
N SER A 18 -5.23 -9.77 -0.99
CA SER A 18 -4.60 -10.37 0.18
C SER A 18 -4.38 -9.33 1.25
N GLU A 19 -4.63 -9.69 2.49
CA GLU A 19 -4.41 -8.84 3.66
C GLU A 19 -3.50 -9.55 4.67
N ASN A 20 -2.74 -8.75 5.42
CA ASN A 20 -2.02 -9.21 6.59
C ASN A 20 -2.03 -8.10 7.65
N LYS A 21 -2.55 -8.42 8.84
CA LYS A 21 -2.69 -7.51 9.95
C LYS A 21 -1.91 -8.05 11.15
N GLY A 22 -0.95 -7.27 11.63
CA GLY A 22 -0.25 -7.52 12.88
C GLY A 22 -0.67 -6.51 13.96
N HIS A 23 -0.12 -6.67 15.17
CA HIS A 23 -0.37 -5.76 16.29
C HIS A 23 0.01 -4.30 15.98
N TYR A 24 1.04 -4.09 15.16
CA TYR A 24 1.62 -2.76 14.86
C TYR A 24 1.58 -2.38 13.38
N TYR A 25 0.97 -3.20 12.52
CA TYR A 25 0.93 -2.92 11.09
C TYR A 25 -0.32 -3.50 10.42
N THR A 26 -0.69 -2.88 9.31
CA THR A 26 -1.65 -3.41 8.34
C THR A 26 -1.00 -3.36 6.98
N SER A 27 -1.05 -4.46 6.24
CA SER A 27 -0.57 -4.52 4.87
C SER A 27 -1.55 -5.28 3.98
N CYS A 28 -1.53 -4.99 2.69
CA CYS A 28 -2.37 -5.67 1.72
C CYS A 28 -1.79 -5.61 0.31
N PHE A 29 -2.28 -6.51 -0.54
CA PHE A 29 -2.10 -6.45 -1.97
C PHE A 29 -3.39 -6.01 -2.64
N ILE A 30 -3.28 -5.08 -3.57
CA ILE A 30 -4.35 -4.63 -4.46
C ILE A 30 -4.04 -5.14 -5.86
N GLU A 31 -5.07 -5.58 -6.58
CA GLU A 31 -4.96 -6.09 -7.95
C GLU A 31 -5.93 -5.36 -8.88
N ARG A 32 -5.46 -5.12 -10.12
CA ARG A 32 -6.27 -4.67 -11.25
C ARG A 32 -5.67 -5.21 -12.54
N ASN A 33 -6.44 -5.97 -13.31
CA ASN A 33 -6.06 -6.46 -14.64
C ASN A 33 -4.69 -7.18 -14.70
N GLY A 34 -4.40 -8.02 -13.71
CA GLY A 34 -3.14 -8.76 -13.57
C GLY A 34 -1.96 -7.95 -13.02
N LYS A 35 -2.17 -6.66 -12.69
CA LYS A 35 -1.16 -5.81 -12.05
C LYS A 35 -1.40 -5.75 -10.55
N PHE A 36 -0.32 -5.69 -9.77
CA PHE A 36 -0.41 -5.70 -8.31
C PHE A 36 0.32 -4.52 -7.69
N VAL A 37 -0.24 -4.03 -6.59
CA VAL A 37 0.36 -3.04 -5.69
C VAL A 37 0.39 -3.61 -4.28
N TYR A 38 1.50 -3.42 -3.59
CA TYR A 38 1.64 -3.73 -2.16
C TYR A 38 1.57 -2.44 -1.36
N ILE A 39 0.75 -2.44 -0.30
CA ILE A 39 0.67 -1.36 0.68
C ILE A 39 1.04 -1.90 2.05
N ASN A 40 1.86 -1.16 2.79
CA ASN A 40 2.15 -1.37 4.20
C ASN A 40 1.95 -0.07 4.96
N HIS A 41 1.22 -0.14 6.06
CA HIS A 41 1.08 0.93 7.03
C HIS A 41 1.48 0.41 8.41
N SER A 42 2.58 0.92 8.97
CA SER A 42 2.97 0.65 10.34
C SER A 42 2.53 1.79 11.25
N ALA A 43 1.99 1.44 12.42
CA ALA A 43 1.70 2.39 13.49
C ALA A 43 2.97 2.94 14.17
N ASP A 44 4.13 2.36 13.84
CA ASP A 44 5.42 2.68 14.42
C ASP A 44 6.25 3.55 13.47
N VAL A 45 6.99 4.52 14.04
CA VAL A 45 7.90 5.41 13.30
C VAL A 45 9.07 4.58 12.80
N ARG A 46 9.08 4.25 11.51
CA ARG A 46 10.26 3.66 10.89
C ARG A 46 11.17 4.80 10.42
N MET A 47 12.41 4.79 10.89
CA MET A 47 13.48 5.58 10.30
C MET A 47 14.06 4.75 9.17
N ASP A 48 13.97 5.25 7.93
CA ASP A 48 14.68 4.69 6.78
C ASP A 48 15.72 5.74 6.35
N ASP A 49 17.01 5.42 6.44
CA ASP A 49 18.13 6.34 6.17
C ASP A 49 18.06 7.74 6.84
N GLY A 50 17.49 7.81 8.05
CA GLY A 50 17.33 9.08 8.77
C GLY A 50 16.16 9.96 8.30
N ILE A 51 15.36 9.47 7.35
CA ILE A 51 14.09 10.07 6.97
C ILE A 51 13.04 9.57 7.96
N LYS A 52 12.49 10.51 8.73
CA LYS A 52 11.32 10.28 9.58
C LYS A 52 10.13 10.01 8.66
N ILE A 53 9.80 8.73 8.46
CA ILE A 53 8.55 8.35 7.79
C ILE A 53 7.43 8.83 8.73
N GLU A 54 6.68 9.84 8.28
CA GLU A 54 5.71 10.55 9.09
C GLU A 54 4.66 9.57 9.64
N LEU A 55 4.31 9.71 10.94
CA LEU A 55 3.21 8.97 11.55
C LEU A 55 1.94 9.17 10.71
N GLY A 56 1.49 8.13 10.02
CA GLY A 56 0.31 8.22 9.14
C GLY A 56 0.59 7.97 7.65
N SER A 57 1.85 7.86 7.24
CA SER A 57 2.18 7.53 5.85
C SER A 57 2.05 6.03 5.54
N PHE A 58 1.74 5.73 4.29
CA PHE A 58 1.68 4.40 3.70
C PHE A 58 2.94 4.18 2.88
N MET A 59 3.63 3.07 3.10
CA MET A 59 4.57 2.57 2.11
C MET A 59 3.78 1.85 1.02
N ILE A 60 4.03 2.20 -0.23
CA ILE A 60 3.34 1.67 -1.41
C ILE A 60 4.33 1.41 -2.54
N ARG A 61 4.15 0.30 -3.27
CA ARG A 61 5.00 -0.08 -4.40
C ARG A 61 4.33 -1.12 -5.30
N THR A 62 4.87 -1.31 -6.50
CA THR A 62 4.43 -2.38 -7.41
C THR A 62 4.81 -3.76 -6.89
N ALA A 63 4.04 -4.77 -7.26
CA ALA A 63 4.27 -6.18 -6.93
C ALA A 63 4.01 -7.06 -8.16
N ARG A 64 4.61 -8.24 -8.22
CA ARG A 64 4.37 -9.20 -9.31
C ARG A 64 3.16 -10.11 -9.06
N HIS A 65 2.79 -10.34 -7.81
CA HIS A 65 1.66 -11.17 -7.39
C HIS A 65 1.29 -10.89 -5.93
N ALA A 66 0.17 -11.44 -5.44
CA ALA A 66 -0.40 -11.24 -4.11
C ALA A 66 0.41 -11.81 -2.90
N LYS A 67 1.70 -12.07 -3.10
CA LYS A 67 2.68 -12.53 -2.09
C LYS A 67 4.08 -11.94 -2.31
N ASP A 68 4.23 -11.00 -3.24
CA ASP A 68 5.52 -10.38 -3.55
C ASP A 68 5.81 -9.21 -2.61
N TYR A 69 6.39 -9.52 -1.45
CA TYR A 69 6.80 -8.54 -0.44
C TYR A 69 8.16 -7.88 -0.76
N THR A 70 8.65 -7.98 -1.99
CA THR A 70 9.96 -7.44 -2.40
C THR A 70 9.91 -6.65 -3.70
N GLY A 71 8.73 -6.57 -4.33
CA GLY A 71 8.57 -5.92 -5.63
C GLY A 71 8.71 -4.40 -5.56
N GLY A 72 9.18 -3.80 -6.65
CA GLY A 72 9.21 -2.36 -6.87
C GLY A 72 10.12 -1.56 -5.94
N ASN A 73 10.18 -0.25 -6.17
CA ASN A 73 10.82 0.69 -5.25
C ASN A 73 9.79 1.20 -4.24
N ASN A 74 10.19 1.29 -2.98
CA ASN A 74 9.34 1.86 -1.93
C ASN A 74 9.03 3.32 -2.26
N GLN A 75 7.74 3.66 -2.27
CA GLN A 75 7.25 5.04 -2.28
C GLN A 75 6.41 5.24 -1.02
N TYR A 76 6.25 6.50 -0.62
CA TYR A 76 5.49 6.86 0.57
C TYR A 76 4.45 7.90 0.20
N CYS A 77 3.24 7.75 0.74
CA CYS A 77 2.16 8.71 0.56
C CYS A 77 1.29 8.80 1.81
N ASP A 78 0.53 9.89 1.94
CA ASP A 78 -0.48 10.03 2.98
C ASP A 78 -1.84 9.47 2.51
N MET A 79 -2.85 9.57 3.37
CA MET A 79 -4.21 9.11 3.06
C MET A 79 -4.86 9.87 1.89
N LEU A 80 -4.55 11.16 1.70
CA LEU A 80 -5.12 11.98 0.63
C LEU A 80 -4.58 11.57 -0.75
N GLN A 81 -3.33 11.13 -0.79
CA GLN A 81 -2.63 10.70 -2.00
C GLN A 81 -2.79 9.19 -2.29
N LEU A 82 -3.30 8.40 -1.34
CA LEU A 82 -3.30 6.95 -1.45
C LEU A 82 -4.05 6.43 -2.69
N GLN A 83 -5.25 6.96 -2.96
CA GLN A 83 -6.05 6.54 -4.12
C GLN A 83 -5.32 6.80 -5.45
N SER A 84 -4.79 8.01 -5.66
CA SER A 84 -4.10 8.38 -6.90
C SER A 84 -2.80 7.59 -7.07
N MET A 85 -2.12 7.26 -5.97
CA MET A 85 -0.93 6.41 -6.00
C MET A 85 -1.25 4.95 -6.35
N ILE A 86 -2.36 4.39 -5.85
CA ILE A 86 -2.83 3.07 -6.27
C ILE A 86 -3.09 3.06 -7.78
N ASP A 87 -3.85 4.02 -8.29
CA ASP A 87 -4.19 4.10 -9.72
C ASP A 87 -2.95 4.23 -10.60
N LYS A 88 -2.03 5.14 -10.23
CA LYS A 88 -0.76 5.36 -10.94
C LYS A 88 0.08 4.08 -11.03
N LEU A 89 0.18 3.30 -9.96
CA LEU A 89 1.02 2.10 -9.93
C LEU A 89 0.36 0.87 -10.57
N LEU A 90 -0.97 0.90 -10.72
CA LEU A 90 -1.74 -0.09 -11.47
C LEU A 90 -1.96 0.31 -12.94
N SER A 91 -1.42 1.45 -13.39
CA SER A 91 -1.53 1.94 -14.78
C SER A 91 -0.69 1.12 -15.75
#